data_AF-A0AAN0K0Q0-F1
#
_entry.id   AF-A0AAN0K0Q0-F1
#
_cell.length_a   1.000
_cell.length_b   1.000
_cell.length_c   1.000
_cell.angle_alpha   90.00
_cell.angle_beta   90.00
_cell.angle_gamma   90.00
#
_symmetry.space_group_name_H-M   'P 1'
#
loop_
_entity.id
_entity.type
_entity.pdbx_description
1 polymer ?
#
loop_
_entity_poly.entity_id
_entity_poly.type
_entity_poly.pdbx_seq_one_letter_code
_entity_poly.pdbx_strand_id
1 'polypeptide(L)'
;MTRPDYQPLVDDKRIIEKLQERITLTNMELITEREHNEKIIKDIEDLKVANRRLREKKQENEEEMCIFSLYCNHPVTDELTVSLLKVHEDELLPIVLDKAYELMELAPHVPIERCRLAKYDIRDEVINQSFDLDKFGHLTIAQTVGAARYYSFGLFLEICKANETFKKYNDGGIVLMISVVDMSTGKAGPAKPMRGEKGWTVGELKQHIGELFNIDSSCMRLVMKDNDYGSGIIVRDVSDVGITFEEMLYSPNRL
;
A
#
# COMPACT_ATOMS: atom_id res chain seq x y z
N MET A 1 -90.70 -6.71 -67.49
CA MET A 1 -90.39 -7.40 -66.23
C MET A 1 -88.88 -7.52 -66.12
N THR A 2 -88.27 -6.60 -65.38
CA THR A 2 -86.82 -6.49 -65.22
C THR A 2 -86.44 -7.24 -63.95
N ARG A 3 -85.58 -8.25 -64.06
CA ARG A 3 -85.12 -9.09 -62.93
C ARG A 3 -84.35 -8.21 -61.92
N PRO A 4 -84.60 -8.35 -60.60
CA PRO A 4 -83.73 -7.74 -59.60
C PRO A 4 -82.45 -8.57 -59.47
N ASP A 5 -81.36 -8.01 -59.99
CA ASP A 5 -80.11 -7.80 -59.27
C ASP A 5 -79.46 -9.02 -58.58
N TYR A 6 -78.67 -9.74 -59.38
CA TYR A 6 -77.60 -10.62 -58.90
C TYR A 6 -76.39 -9.75 -58.51
N GLN A 7 -76.31 -9.31 -57.24
CA GLN A 7 -75.23 -8.44 -56.71
C GLN A 7 -74.04 -9.09 -55.93
N PRO A 8 -73.86 -10.43 -55.78
CA PRO A 8 -72.87 -10.96 -54.82
C PRO A 8 -71.40 -10.63 -55.16
N LEU A 9 -71.02 -10.65 -56.44
CA LEU A 9 -69.62 -10.50 -56.86
C LEU A 9 -69.05 -9.08 -56.65
N VAL A 10 -69.91 -8.06 -56.65
CA VAL A 10 -69.50 -6.66 -56.46
C VAL A 10 -69.25 -6.38 -54.97
N ASP A 11 -70.07 -6.96 -54.10
CA ASP A 11 -69.91 -6.84 -52.64
C ASP A 11 -68.68 -7.60 -52.14
N ASP A 12 -68.40 -8.79 -52.68
CA ASP A 12 -67.19 -9.57 -52.36
C ASP A 12 -65.89 -8.81 -52.72
N LYS A 13 -65.86 -8.15 -53.88
CA LYS A 13 -64.70 -7.35 -54.30
C LYS A 13 -64.42 -6.19 -53.34
N ARG A 14 -65.46 -5.47 -52.92
CA ARG A 14 -65.36 -4.35 -51.98
C ARG A 14 -64.93 -4.81 -50.58
N ILE A 15 -65.35 -6.00 -50.16
CA ILE A 15 -64.91 -6.61 -48.89
C ILE A 15 -63.43 -6.98 -48.97
N ILE A 16 -62.97 -7.58 -50.08
CA ILE A 16 -61.57 -7.93 -50.30
C ILE A 16 -60.67 -6.68 -50.28
N GLU A 17 -61.07 -5.60 -50.95
CA GLU A 17 -60.31 -4.33 -50.95
C GLU A 17 -60.16 -3.75 -49.53
N LYS A 18 -61.23 -3.74 -48.72
CA LYS A 18 -61.18 -3.30 -47.32
C LYS A 18 -60.29 -4.19 -46.44
N LEU A 19 -60.27 -5.50 -46.70
CA LEU A 19 -59.41 -6.43 -45.98
C LEU A 19 -57.95 -6.20 -46.36
N GLN A 20 -57.65 -5.96 -47.64
CA GLN A 20 -56.31 -5.63 -48.10
C GLN A 20 -55.80 -4.33 -47.48
N GLU A 21 -56.60 -3.26 -47.44
CA GLU A 21 -56.23 -2.01 -46.77
C GLU A 21 -55.94 -2.20 -45.28
N ARG A 22 -56.77 -2.95 -44.56
CA ARG A 22 -56.54 -3.26 -43.14
C ARG A 22 -55.26 -4.07 -42.94
N ILE A 23 -55.01 -5.09 -43.76
CA ILE A 23 -53.79 -5.90 -43.69
C ILE A 23 -52.56 -5.03 -43.95
N THR A 24 -52.62 -4.14 -44.94
CA THR A 24 -51.52 -3.22 -45.25
C THR A 24 -51.24 -2.28 -44.09
N LEU A 25 -52.28 -1.68 -43.48
CA LEU A 25 -52.13 -0.80 -42.32
C LEU A 25 -51.51 -1.53 -41.12
N THR A 26 -52.06 -2.71 -40.77
CA THR A 26 -51.54 -3.52 -39.66
C THR A 26 -50.08 -3.94 -39.91
N ASN A 27 -49.72 -4.28 -41.15
CA ASN A 27 -48.33 -4.63 -41.49
C ASN A 27 -47.38 -3.44 -41.35
N MET A 28 -47.81 -2.22 -41.71
CA MET A 28 -47.02 -1.02 -41.47
C MET A 28 -46.79 -0.77 -39.98
N GLU A 29 -47.84 -0.88 -39.15
CA GLU A 29 -47.75 -0.75 -37.69
C GLU A 29 -46.79 -1.78 -37.09
N LEU A 30 -46.89 -3.04 -37.51
CA LEU A 30 -46.00 -4.12 -37.07
C LEU A 30 -44.54 -3.90 -37.47
N ILE A 31 -44.27 -3.33 -38.66
CA ILE A 31 -42.91 -2.98 -39.09
C ILE A 31 -42.35 -1.88 -38.19
N THR A 32 -43.13 -0.83 -37.92
CA THR A 32 -42.68 0.27 -37.05
C THR A 32 -42.45 -0.20 -35.62
N GLU A 33 -43.33 -1.05 -35.09
CA GLU A 33 -43.16 -1.64 -33.76
C GLU A 33 -41.92 -2.54 -33.70
N ARG A 34 -41.65 -3.31 -34.76
CA ARG A 34 -40.43 -4.12 -34.86
C ARG A 34 -39.17 -3.26 -34.88
N GLU A 35 -39.14 -2.20 -35.68
CA GLU A 35 -38.00 -1.27 -35.72
C GLU A 35 -37.76 -0.61 -34.36
N HIS A 36 -38.83 -0.25 -33.65
CA HIS A 36 -38.75 0.30 -32.30
C HIS A 36 -38.18 -0.73 -31.31
N ASN A 37 -38.65 -1.98 -31.37
CA ASN A 37 -38.17 -3.06 -30.52
C ASN A 37 -36.70 -3.41 -30.81
N GLU A 38 -36.29 -3.43 -32.08
CA GLU A 38 -34.89 -3.63 -32.48
C GLU A 38 -34.00 -2.52 -31.93
N LYS A 39 -34.47 -1.26 -31.94
CA LYS A 39 -33.76 -0.14 -31.32
C LYS A 39 -33.64 -0.30 -29.80
N ILE A 40 -34.71 -0.67 -29.11
CA ILE A 40 -34.68 -0.92 -27.66
C ILE A 40 -33.70 -2.04 -27.31
N ILE A 41 -33.70 -3.15 -28.06
CA ILE A 41 -32.79 -4.27 -27.85
C ILE A 41 -31.34 -3.79 -27.97
N LYS A 42 -31.04 -3.00 -29.01
CA LYS A 42 -29.71 -2.42 -29.20
C LYS A 42 -29.30 -1.51 -28.05
N ASP A 43 -30.19 -0.61 -27.62
CA ASP A 43 -29.92 0.30 -26.50
C ASP A 43 -29.66 -0.48 -25.19
N ILE A 44 -30.39 -1.58 -24.95
CA ILE A 44 -30.15 -2.47 -23.80
C ILE A 44 -28.78 -3.15 -23.88
N GLU A 45 -28.35 -3.61 -25.06
CA GLU A 45 -27.03 -4.22 -25.26
C GLU A 45 -25.91 -3.20 -25.01
N ASP A 46 -26.02 -2.00 -25.57
CA ASP A 46 -25.06 -0.92 -25.39
C ASP A 46 -24.93 -0.53 -23.90
N LEU A 47 -26.07 -0.42 -23.19
CA LEU A 47 -26.09 -0.16 -21.74
C LEU A 47 -25.43 -1.28 -20.93
N LYS A 48 -25.60 -2.55 -21.32
CA LYS A 48 -24.92 -3.68 -20.65
C LYS A 48 -23.41 -3.62 -20.83
N VAL A 49 -22.94 -3.30 -22.04
CA VAL A 49 -21.50 -3.15 -22.33
C VAL A 49 -20.92 -1.97 -21.55
N ALA A 50 -21.58 -0.81 -21.54
CA ALA A 50 -21.13 0.36 -20.78
C ALA A 50 -21.07 0.08 -19.27
N ASN A 51 -22.08 -0.60 -18.72
CA ASN A 51 -22.08 -0.99 -17.30
C ASN A 51 -20.97 -1.98 -16.96
N ARG A 52 -20.69 -2.96 -17.85
CA ARG A 52 -19.57 -3.88 -17.65
C ARG A 52 -18.25 -3.13 -17.59
N ARG A 53 -17.98 -2.24 -18.56
CA ARG A 53 -16.76 -1.42 -18.59
C ARG A 53 -16.63 -0.53 -17.35
N LEU A 54 -17.73 0.05 -16.86
CA LEU A 54 -17.71 0.84 -15.63
C LEU A 54 -17.38 -0.01 -14.40
N ARG A 55 -17.85 -1.26 -14.34
CA ARG A 55 -17.51 -2.18 -13.24
C ARG A 55 -16.05 -2.63 -13.32
N GLU A 56 -15.58 -3.00 -14.51
CA GLU A 56 -14.18 -3.36 -14.77
C GLU A 56 -13.26 -2.20 -14.37
N LYS A 57 -13.55 -0.98 -14.82
CA LYS A 57 -12.76 0.22 -14.47
C LYS A 57 -12.79 0.55 -12.98
N LYS A 58 -13.92 0.35 -12.30
CA LYS A 58 -14.00 0.52 -10.84
C LYS A 58 -13.16 -0.50 -10.09
N GLN A 59 -13.16 -1.74 -10.57
CA GLN A 59 -12.40 -2.82 -9.97
C GLN A 59 -10.89 -2.64 -10.22
N GLU A 60 -10.51 -2.23 -11.43
CA GLU A 60 -9.13 -1.82 -11.77
C GLU A 60 -8.65 -0.68 -10.87
N ASN A 61 -9.45 0.39 -10.74
CA ASN A 61 -9.15 1.48 -9.81
C ASN A 61 -9.05 1.04 -8.34
N GLU A 62 -9.77 -0.01 -7.91
CA GLU A 62 -9.66 -0.54 -6.54
C GLU A 62 -8.41 -1.40 -6.36
N GLU A 63 -7.98 -2.13 -7.38
CA GLU A 63 -6.74 -2.91 -7.42
C GLU A 63 -5.49 -2.00 -7.40
N GLU A 64 -5.60 -0.79 -7.93
CA GLU A 64 -4.54 0.24 -7.97
C GLU A 64 -4.42 1.08 -6.69
N MET A 65 -5.30 0.88 -5.70
CA MET A 65 -5.23 1.63 -4.44
C MET A 65 -4.36 0.92 -3.39
N CYS A 66 -3.39 1.66 -2.86
CA CYS A 66 -2.59 1.23 -1.72
C CYS A 66 -3.23 1.71 -0.41
N ILE A 67 -3.26 0.83 0.59
CA ILE A 67 -3.81 1.12 1.93
C ILE A 67 -2.71 0.89 2.97
N PHE A 68 -2.38 1.93 3.74
CA PHE A 68 -1.37 1.89 4.79
C PHE A 68 -1.94 2.28 6.14
N SER A 69 -1.50 1.61 7.21
CA SER A 69 -1.58 2.17 8.56
C SER A 69 -0.52 3.27 8.67
N LEU A 70 -0.96 4.51 8.85
CA LEU A 70 -0.12 5.68 9.04
C LEU A 70 -0.01 5.98 10.53
N TYR A 71 1.22 6.06 11.02
CA TYR A 71 1.55 6.34 12.41
C TYR A 71 2.17 7.73 12.54
N CYS A 72 1.91 8.43 13.64
CA CYS A 72 2.54 9.71 13.94
C CYS A 72 2.62 9.91 15.45
N ASN A 73 3.73 10.46 15.96
CA ASN A 73 3.76 10.99 17.33
C ASN A 73 3.15 12.39 17.28
N HIS A 74 1.87 12.50 17.60
CA HIS A 74 1.11 13.72 17.33
C HIS A 74 1.56 14.86 18.25
N PRO A 75 1.93 16.04 17.71
CA PRO A 75 2.67 17.07 18.46
C PRO A 75 1.84 17.77 19.55
N VAL A 76 0.51 17.62 19.54
CA VAL A 76 -0.39 18.22 20.52
C VAL A 76 -0.73 17.25 21.65
N THR A 77 -0.94 15.98 21.33
CA THR A 77 -1.35 14.97 22.31
C THR A 77 -0.15 14.28 22.95
N ASP A 78 1.02 14.34 22.31
CA ASP A 78 2.23 13.59 22.68
C ASP A 78 2.01 12.07 22.71
N GLU A 79 1.03 11.60 21.94
CA GLU A 79 0.64 10.20 21.84
C GLU A 79 0.87 9.69 20.41
N LEU A 80 1.14 8.39 20.29
CA LEU A 80 1.20 7.71 19.01
C LEU A 80 -0.22 7.56 18.44
N THR A 81 -0.50 8.30 17.36
CA THR A 81 -1.76 8.22 16.62
C THR A 81 -1.63 7.28 15.43
N VAL A 82 -2.75 6.63 15.06
CA VAL A 82 -2.84 5.77 13.89
C VAL A 82 -4.06 6.12 13.05
N SER A 83 -3.85 6.27 11.75
CA SER A 83 -4.90 6.56 10.76
C SER A 83 -4.74 5.66 9.54
N LEU A 84 -5.83 5.45 8.80
CA LEU A 84 -5.80 4.65 7.57
C LEU A 84 -5.58 5.56 6.36
N LEU A 85 -4.38 5.52 5.78
CA LEU A 85 -4.03 6.28 4.58
C LEU A 85 -4.36 5.46 3.34
N LYS A 86 -5.18 6.03 2.44
CA LYS A 86 -5.53 5.44 1.15
C LYS A 86 -5.00 6.33 0.03
N VAL A 87 -4.16 5.78 -0.83
CA VAL A 87 -3.53 6.51 -1.94
C VAL A 87 -3.47 5.62 -3.18
N HIS A 88 -3.54 6.23 -4.36
CA HIS A 88 -3.35 5.50 -5.60
C HIS A 88 -1.89 5.10 -5.78
N GLU A 89 -1.60 3.94 -6.37
CA GLU A 89 -0.26 3.38 -6.46
C GLU A 89 0.73 4.25 -7.27
N ASP A 90 0.19 5.00 -8.23
CA ASP A 90 0.93 5.93 -9.09
C ASP A 90 1.14 7.34 -8.49
N GLU A 91 0.62 7.61 -7.30
CA GLU A 91 0.84 8.91 -6.68
C GLU A 91 2.31 9.07 -6.26
N LEU A 92 2.89 10.22 -6.62
CA LEU A 92 4.26 10.57 -6.25
C LEU A 92 4.36 10.79 -4.74
N LEU A 93 5.51 10.42 -4.17
CA LEU A 93 5.76 10.51 -2.74
C LEU A 93 5.44 11.88 -2.10
N PRO A 94 5.74 13.06 -2.71
CA PRO A 94 5.36 14.35 -2.14
C PRO A 94 3.84 14.51 -1.99
N ILE A 95 3.05 14.04 -2.95
CA ILE A 95 1.58 14.10 -2.88
C ILE A 95 1.05 13.20 -1.77
N VAL A 96 1.67 12.03 -1.58
CA VAL A 96 1.34 11.12 -0.48
C VAL A 96 1.71 11.72 0.87
N LEU A 97 2.82 12.46 0.96
CA LEU A 97 3.22 13.19 2.15
C LEU A 97 2.19 14.30 2.48
N ASP A 98 1.74 15.08 1.50
CA ASP A 98 0.71 16.11 1.69
C ASP A 98 -0.57 15.49 2.28
N LYS A 99 -1.06 14.40 1.68
CA LYS A 99 -2.24 13.67 2.18
C LYS A 99 -2.06 13.12 3.58
N ALA A 100 -0.88 12.56 3.89
CA ALA A 100 -0.57 12.03 5.20
C ALA A 100 -0.54 13.15 6.26
N TYR A 101 0.03 14.30 5.91
CA TYR A 101 0.10 15.50 6.75
C TYR A 101 -1.28 16.08 7.04
N GLU A 102 -2.14 16.20 6.02
CA GLU A 102 -3.54 16.62 6.18
C GLU A 102 -4.33 15.63 7.04
N LEU A 103 -4.20 14.32 6.78
CA LEU A 103 -4.90 13.26 7.52
C LEU A 103 -4.53 13.24 9.00
N MET A 104 -3.31 13.64 9.35
CA MET A 104 -2.83 13.73 10.73
C MET A 104 -3.09 15.09 11.38
N GLU A 105 -3.74 16.02 10.68
CA GLU A 105 -4.13 17.34 11.19
C GLU A 105 -2.97 18.13 11.84
N LEU A 106 -1.77 18.01 11.26
CA LEU A 106 -0.56 18.60 11.85
C LEU A 106 -0.51 20.13 11.72
N ALA A 107 -1.28 20.72 10.79
CA ALA A 107 -1.42 22.16 10.67
C ALA A 107 -2.34 22.73 11.76
N PRO A 108 -2.04 23.89 12.35
CA PRO A 108 -0.87 24.74 12.11
C PRO A 108 0.34 24.42 13.02
N HIS A 109 0.30 23.32 13.77
CA HIS A 109 1.24 23.00 14.85
C HIS A 109 2.67 22.74 14.38
N VAL A 110 2.83 22.06 13.24
CA VAL A 110 4.14 21.72 12.66
C VAL A 110 4.09 21.96 11.16
N PRO A 111 5.04 22.67 10.55
CA PRO A 111 5.08 22.88 9.11
C PRO A 111 5.50 21.60 8.37
N ILE A 112 4.97 21.38 7.16
CA ILE A 112 5.19 20.14 6.40
C ILE A 112 6.66 19.89 6.04
N GLU A 113 7.47 20.94 5.92
CA GLU A 113 8.91 20.85 5.66
C GLU A 113 9.68 20.17 6.80
N ARG A 114 9.06 20.07 7.99
CA ARG A 114 9.58 19.32 9.14
C ARG A 114 9.02 17.91 9.22
N CYS A 115 8.30 17.45 8.20
CA CYS A 115 7.69 16.13 8.14
C CYS A 115 8.31 15.31 7.01
N ARG A 116 8.42 14.01 7.20
CA ARG A 116 8.70 13.06 6.12
C ARG A 116 8.00 11.73 6.36
N LEU A 117 7.82 10.98 5.29
CA LEU A 117 7.35 9.60 5.38
C LEU A 117 8.53 8.65 5.59
N ALA A 118 8.27 7.59 6.33
CA ALA A 118 9.22 6.51 6.55
C ALA A 118 8.50 5.16 6.59
N LYS A 119 9.19 4.10 6.20
CA LYS A 119 8.75 2.71 6.39
C LYS A 119 8.83 2.38 7.89
N TYR A 120 7.76 1.81 8.43
CA TYR A 120 7.63 1.53 9.86
C TYR A 120 7.43 0.05 10.13
N ASP A 121 8.30 -0.55 10.94
CA ASP A 121 8.06 -1.88 11.47
C ASP A 121 7.00 -1.79 12.57
N ILE A 122 5.83 -2.37 12.32
CA ILE A 122 4.73 -2.35 13.28
C ILE A 122 5.03 -3.27 14.47
N ARG A 123 5.75 -4.37 14.25
CA ARG A 123 6.01 -5.36 15.31
C ARG A 123 7.08 -4.87 16.27
N ASP A 124 8.14 -4.31 15.71
CA ASP A 124 9.31 -3.89 16.48
C ASP A 124 9.25 -2.39 16.86
N GLU A 125 8.20 -1.69 16.41
CA GLU A 125 7.91 -0.27 16.67
C GLU A 125 9.07 0.68 16.31
N VAL A 126 9.70 0.44 15.16
CA VAL A 126 10.86 1.21 14.69
C VAL A 126 10.72 1.70 13.27
N ILE A 127 11.41 2.81 12.97
CA ILE A 127 11.60 3.25 11.59
C ILE A 127 12.59 2.31 10.89
N ASN A 128 12.13 1.67 9.83
CA ASN A 128 12.90 0.76 8.99
C ASN A 128 13.69 1.50 7.90
N GLN A 129 13.10 2.52 7.27
CA GLN A 129 13.73 3.26 6.18
C GLN A 129 13.09 4.65 6.04
N SER A 130 13.90 5.70 5.84
CA SER A 130 13.40 7.03 5.51
C SER A 130 13.12 7.18 4.02
N PHE A 131 12.00 7.83 3.68
CA PHE A 131 11.66 8.19 2.31
C PHE A 131 11.95 9.67 2.09
N ASP A 132 13.24 10.01 2.05
CA ASP A 132 13.71 11.38 1.85
C ASP A 132 13.37 11.88 0.43
N LEU A 133 12.75 13.06 0.32
CA LEU A 133 12.19 13.56 -0.94
C LEU A 133 13.25 13.84 -2.02
N ASP A 134 14.48 14.18 -1.62
CA ASP A 134 15.61 14.36 -2.55
C ASP A 134 15.96 13.07 -3.31
N LYS A 135 15.78 11.92 -2.65
CA LYS A 135 16.05 10.60 -3.22
C LYS A 135 14.81 9.94 -3.82
N PHE A 136 13.66 10.04 -3.16
CA PHE A 136 12.46 9.28 -3.51
C PHE A 136 11.31 10.13 -4.07
N GLY A 137 11.41 11.46 -4.05
CA GLY A 137 10.32 12.36 -4.42
C GLY A 137 9.82 12.24 -5.87
N HIS A 138 10.64 11.67 -6.76
CA HIS A 138 10.29 11.41 -8.16
C HIS A 138 9.62 10.05 -8.39
N LEU A 139 9.58 9.20 -7.36
CA LEU A 139 9.01 7.86 -7.43
C LEU A 139 7.55 7.87 -6.97
N THR A 140 6.78 6.94 -7.53
CA THR A 140 5.42 6.66 -7.04
C THR A 140 5.47 5.92 -5.71
N ILE A 141 4.38 5.92 -4.96
CA ILE A 141 4.32 5.20 -3.69
C ILE A 141 4.53 3.70 -3.90
N ALA A 142 3.97 3.10 -4.95
CA ALA A 142 4.21 1.69 -5.26
C ALA A 142 5.66 1.39 -5.60
N GLN A 143 6.34 2.27 -6.35
CA GLN A 143 7.77 2.12 -6.61
C GLN A 143 8.60 2.26 -5.34
N THR A 144 8.21 3.17 -4.45
CA THR A 144 8.92 3.45 -3.19
C THR A 144 8.82 2.29 -2.20
N VAL A 145 7.63 1.68 -2.08
CA VAL A 145 7.39 0.58 -1.12
C VAL A 145 7.70 -0.81 -1.70
N GLY A 146 7.78 -0.92 -3.02
CA GLY A 146 8.05 -2.16 -3.74
C GLY A 146 6.89 -3.17 -3.72
N ALA A 147 7.19 -4.44 -4.02
CA ALA A 147 6.19 -5.52 -4.12
C ALA A 147 5.54 -5.91 -2.77
N ALA A 148 6.03 -5.37 -1.66
CA ALA A 148 5.46 -5.58 -0.33
C ALA A 148 4.20 -4.72 -0.14
N ARG A 149 3.24 -4.83 -1.06
CA ARG A 149 2.03 -4.00 -1.09
C ARG A 149 1.06 -4.28 0.07
N TYR A 150 1.29 -5.37 0.83
CA TYR A 150 0.30 -5.86 1.79
C TYR A 150 0.91 -6.50 3.07
N TYR A 151 0.50 -5.94 4.22
CA TYR A 151 0.49 -6.50 5.59
C TYR A 151 1.78 -6.59 6.43
N SER A 152 2.98 -6.24 5.96
CA SER A 152 4.20 -6.40 6.78
C SER A 152 4.78 -5.12 7.40
N PHE A 153 4.33 -3.93 7.00
CA PHE A 153 4.81 -2.66 7.54
C PHE A 153 3.75 -1.56 7.43
N GLY A 154 3.92 -0.49 8.22
CA GLY A 154 3.13 0.73 8.15
C GLY A 154 3.95 1.90 7.60
N LEU A 155 3.31 3.05 7.40
CA LEU A 155 4.01 4.30 7.16
C LEU A 155 4.10 5.08 8.47
N PHE A 156 5.21 5.76 8.71
CA PHE A 156 5.38 6.68 9.83
C PHE A 156 5.57 8.10 9.28
N LEU A 157 4.76 9.03 9.75
CA LEU A 157 4.93 10.46 9.51
C LEU A 157 5.85 11.01 10.61
N GLU A 158 7.13 11.04 10.30
CA GLU A 158 8.16 11.49 11.24
C GLU A 158 8.22 13.02 11.26
N ILE A 159 8.17 13.58 12.47
CA ILE A 159 8.30 15.02 12.70
C ILE A 159 9.69 15.31 13.23
N CYS A 160 10.47 16.11 12.50
CA CYS A 160 11.76 16.61 12.96
C CYS A 160 11.56 17.79 13.91
N LYS A 161 12.33 17.86 15.00
CA LYS A 161 12.32 19.01 15.92
C LYS A 161 12.91 20.25 15.25
N ALA A 162 12.49 21.44 15.68
CA ALA A 162 12.74 22.71 14.99
C ALA A 162 14.22 23.10 14.78
N ASN A 163 15.17 22.39 15.40
CA ASN A 163 16.62 22.64 15.30
C ASN A 163 17.43 21.37 15.04
N GLU A 164 16.76 20.26 14.69
CA GLU A 164 17.42 19.00 14.42
C GLU A 164 17.40 18.72 12.92
N THR A 165 18.29 17.84 12.48
CA THR A 165 18.23 17.24 11.15
C THR A 165 17.65 15.85 11.28
N PHE A 166 16.85 15.44 10.30
CA PHE A 166 16.38 14.07 10.24
C PHE A 166 17.53 13.07 10.32
N LYS A 167 17.41 12.07 11.20
CA LYS A 167 18.34 10.94 11.22
C LYS A 167 18.17 10.13 9.94
N LYS A 168 19.25 9.74 9.27
CA LYS A 168 19.12 8.94 8.05
C LYS A 168 18.82 7.48 8.40
N TYR A 169 17.80 6.88 7.78
CA TYR A 169 17.46 5.47 7.94
C TYR A 169 17.52 4.79 6.56
N ASN A 170 18.56 4.00 6.33
CA ASN A 170 18.69 3.27 5.06
C ASN A 170 17.81 2.01 5.09
N ASP A 171 17.45 1.50 3.91
CA ASP A 171 16.78 0.21 3.82
C ASP A 171 17.69 -0.91 4.35
N GLY A 172 17.07 -1.93 4.92
CA GLY A 172 17.79 -3.10 5.44
C GLY A 172 18.45 -2.91 6.80
N GLY A 173 18.16 -1.83 7.54
CA GLY A 173 18.53 -1.82 8.95
C GLY A 173 17.73 -2.83 9.78
N ILE A 174 18.24 -3.09 10.97
CA ILE A 174 17.88 -4.23 11.79
C ILE A 174 17.74 -3.77 13.24
N VAL A 175 16.81 -4.38 13.97
CA VAL A 175 16.68 -4.15 15.41
C VAL A 175 17.46 -5.21 16.15
N LEU A 176 18.39 -4.75 16.98
CA LEU A 176 19.21 -5.57 17.85
C LEU A 176 18.77 -5.38 19.29
N MET A 177 18.54 -6.48 20.00
CA MET A 177 18.34 -6.46 21.45
C MET A 177 19.68 -6.61 22.13
N ILE A 178 20.23 -5.51 22.65
CA ILE A 178 21.56 -5.47 23.27
C ILE A 178 21.43 -5.55 24.79
N SER A 179 22.10 -6.53 25.38
CA SER A 179 22.24 -6.66 26.84
C SER A 179 23.71 -6.55 27.20
N VAL A 180 24.05 -5.61 28.10
CA VAL A 180 25.40 -5.48 28.64
C VAL A 180 25.56 -6.43 29.82
N VAL A 181 26.64 -7.23 29.82
CA VAL A 181 26.97 -8.13 30.93
C VAL A 181 28.12 -7.53 31.72
N ASP A 182 27.90 -7.32 33.02
CA ASP A 182 28.96 -6.96 33.94
C ASP A 182 29.74 -8.22 34.33
N MET A 183 30.97 -8.32 33.83
CA MET A 183 31.86 -9.46 34.08
C MET A 183 32.32 -9.57 35.54
N SER A 184 32.30 -8.48 36.31
CA SER A 184 32.69 -8.51 37.73
C SER A 184 31.62 -9.15 38.61
N THR A 185 30.35 -8.99 38.23
CA THR A 185 29.20 -9.54 38.97
C THR A 185 28.54 -10.73 38.28
N GLY A 186 28.87 -10.99 37.01
CA GLY A 186 28.26 -12.01 36.16
C GLY A 186 26.81 -11.70 35.78
N LYS A 187 26.33 -10.48 36.00
CA LYS A 187 24.92 -10.11 35.78
C LYS A 187 24.73 -9.41 34.44
N ALA A 188 23.71 -9.85 33.71
CA ALA A 188 23.22 -9.16 32.52
C ALA A 188 22.27 -8.02 32.93
N GLY A 189 22.48 -6.85 32.36
CA GLY A 189 21.51 -5.75 32.40
C GLY A 189 20.26 -6.07 31.56
N PRO A 190 19.23 -5.21 31.63
CA PRO A 190 18.07 -5.36 30.75
C PRO A 190 18.48 -5.19 29.29
N ALA A 191 17.93 -6.04 28.41
CA ALA A 191 18.11 -5.89 26.98
C ALA A 191 17.40 -4.63 26.48
N LYS A 192 18.09 -3.82 25.67
CA LYS A 192 17.54 -2.61 25.05
C LYS A 192 17.54 -2.76 23.53
N PRO A 193 16.47 -2.35 22.84
CA PRO A 193 16.47 -2.29 21.38
C PRO A 193 17.43 -1.21 20.90
N MET A 194 18.20 -1.51 19.86
CA MET A 194 19.07 -0.59 19.16
C MET A 194 19.03 -0.91 17.67
N ARG A 195 18.90 0.12 16.83
CA ARG A 195 18.97 -0.05 15.39
C ARG A 195 20.43 -0.21 14.95
N GLY A 196 20.71 -1.28 14.25
CA GLY A 196 21.94 -1.47 13.48
C GLY A 196 21.69 -1.37 11.98
N GLU A 197 22.78 -1.26 11.21
CA GLU A 197 22.74 -1.35 9.75
C GLU A 197 23.42 -2.66 9.34
N LYS A 198 22.81 -3.41 8.40
CA LYS A 198 23.32 -4.70 7.92
C LYS A 198 24.77 -4.64 7.41
N GLY A 199 25.13 -3.53 6.77
CA GLY A 199 26.47 -3.31 6.22
C GLY A 199 27.53 -2.95 7.25
N TRP A 200 27.18 -2.75 8.53
CA TRP A 200 28.17 -2.41 9.55
C TRP A 200 29.14 -3.56 9.79
N THR A 201 30.40 -3.20 9.95
CA THR A 201 31.45 -4.05 10.52
C THR A 201 31.24 -4.21 12.02
N VAL A 202 31.88 -5.22 12.61
CA VAL A 202 31.90 -5.42 14.07
C VAL A 202 32.46 -4.19 14.80
N GLY A 203 33.46 -3.51 14.23
CA GLY A 203 34.05 -2.30 14.80
C GLY A 203 33.05 -1.15 14.89
N GLU A 204 32.31 -0.88 13.80
CA GLU A 204 31.25 0.14 13.77
C GLU A 204 30.13 -0.19 14.77
N LEU A 205 29.76 -1.47 14.88
CA LEU A 205 28.77 -1.92 15.86
C LEU A 205 29.27 -1.68 17.30
N LYS A 206 30.52 -2.06 17.63
CA LYS A 206 31.11 -1.80 18.96
C LYS A 206 31.16 -0.31 19.27
N GLN A 207 31.54 0.52 18.32
CA GLN A 207 31.53 1.98 18.50
C GLN A 207 30.13 2.48 18.84
N HIS A 208 29.11 2.08 18.08
CA HIS A 208 27.75 2.52 18.31
C HIS A 208 27.17 2.04 19.65
N ILE A 209 27.47 0.79 20.05
CA ILE A 209 27.15 0.28 21.40
C ILE A 209 27.85 1.12 22.46
N GLY A 210 29.13 1.46 22.27
CA GLY A 210 29.89 2.28 23.20
C GLY A 210 29.31 3.66 23.44
N GLU A 211 28.89 4.33 22.38
CA GLU A 211 28.19 5.61 22.46
C GLU A 211 26.86 5.48 23.21
N LEU A 212 26.06 4.44 22.92
CA LEU A 212 24.73 4.26 23.51
C LEU A 212 24.77 3.85 25.00
N PHE A 213 25.75 3.05 25.39
CA PHE A 213 25.87 2.51 26.76
C PHE A 213 26.96 3.20 27.59
N ASN A 214 27.69 4.16 27.02
CA ASN A 214 28.82 4.85 27.63
C ASN A 214 29.92 3.87 28.08
N ILE A 215 30.36 3.00 27.17
CA ILE A 215 31.38 1.97 27.39
C ILE A 215 32.46 2.15 26.32
N ASP A 216 33.72 1.94 26.68
CA ASP A 216 34.83 1.98 25.72
C ASP A 216 34.72 0.81 24.71
N SER A 217 34.61 1.14 23.43
CA SER A 217 34.45 0.16 22.34
C SER A 217 35.69 -0.72 22.14
N SER A 218 36.87 -0.25 22.55
CA SER A 218 38.14 -0.99 22.38
C SER A 218 38.24 -2.22 23.29
N CYS A 219 37.56 -2.20 24.43
CA CYS A 219 37.54 -3.32 25.39
C CYS A 219 36.27 -4.18 25.32
N MET A 220 35.40 -3.95 24.33
CA MET A 220 34.16 -4.70 24.19
C MET A 220 34.37 -6.09 23.58
N ARG A 221 33.77 -7.08 24.24
CA ARG A 221 33.54 -8.41 23.69
C ARG A 221 32.07 -8.52 23.29
N LEU A 222 31.81 -8.82 22.03
CA LEU A 222 30.45 -9.02 21.51
C LEU A 222 30.17 -10.51 21.38
N VAL A 223 29.00 -10.90 21.88
CA VAL A 223 28.53 -12.26 21.84
C VAL A 223 27.11 -12.26 21.30
N MET A 224 26.86 -13.07 20.29
CA MET A 224 25.57 -13.19 19.64
C MET A 224 24.86 -14.45 20.10
N LYS A 225 23.56 -14.32 20.38
CA LYS A 225 22.68 -15.44 20.69
C LYS A 225 21.91 -15.81 19.43
N ASP A 226 22.00 -17.07 19.03
CA ASP A 226 21.19 -17.64 17.96
C ASP A 226 20.11 -18.55 18.52
N ASN A 227 18.90 -18.37 18.02
CA ASN A 227 17.80 -19.27 18.28
C ASN A 227 17.77 -20.30 17.15
N ASP A 228 18.35 -21.47 17.39
CA ASP A 228 18.14 -22.62 16.51
C ASP A 228 16.86 -23.35 16.95
N TYR A 229 15.90 -23.48 16.04
CA TYR A 229 14.53 -23.95 16.31
C TYR A 229 14.44 -25.45 16.73
N GLY A 230 15.57 -26.12 16.98
CA GLY A 230 15.60 -27.52 17.40
C GLY A 230 16.78 -27.97 18.27
N SER A 231 17.82 -27.16 18.51
CA SER A 231 19.08 -27.64 19.13
C SER A 231 19.51 -26.92 20.42
N GLY A 232 18.78 -25.89 20.87
CA GLY A 232 19.09 -25.14 22.09
C GLY A 232 19.63 -23.74 21.80
N ILE A 233 20.02 -23.02 22.86
CA ILE A 233 20.58 -21.67 22.74
C ILE A 233 22.05 -21.80 22.34
N ILE A 234 22.41 -21.32 21.14
CA ILE A 234 23.80 -21.23 20.71
C ILE A 234 24.28 -19.81 20.97
N VAL A 235 25.47 -19.71 21.55
CA VAL A 235 26.12 -18.45 21.90
C VAL A 235 27.44 -18.39 21.15
N ARG A 236 27.60 -17.41 20.25
CA ARG A 236 28.79 -17.25 19.41
C ARG A 236 29.54 -15.98 19.77
N ASP A 237 30.86 -16.07 19.92
CA ASP A 237 31.71 -14.89 20.04
C ASP A 237 31.92 -14.29 18.64
N VAL A 238 31.65 -13.00 18.51
CA VAL A 238 31.69 -12.28 17.24
C VAL A 238 32.58 -11.05 17.31
N SER A 239 33.47 -10.98 18.30
CA SER A 239 34.21 -9.77 18.66
C SER A 239 35.24 -9.33 17.62
N ASP A 240 35.82 -10.27 16.87
CA ASP A 240 36.99 -10.03 16.00
C ASP A 240 36.78 -10.55 14.58
N VAL A 241 35.52 -10.64 14.15
CA VAL A 241 35.21 -11.15 12.82
C VAL A 241 35.36 -10.03 11.79
N GLY A 242 36.13 -10.28 10.73
CA GLY A 242 36.34 -9.35 9.62
C GLY A 242 35.19 -9.30 8.59
N ILE A 243 33.97 -9.68 8.99
CA ILE A 243 32.80 -9.71 8.12
C ILE A 243 31.74 -8.69 8.59
N THR A 244 30.80 -8.39 7.72
CA THR A 244 29.68 -7.48 8.01
C THR A 244 28.59 -8.17 8.84
N PHE A 245 27.75 -7.38 9.47
CA PHE A 245 26.64 -7.92 10.27
C PHE A 245 25.65 -8.75 9.43
N GLU A 246 25.42 -8.37 8.17
CA GLU A 246 24.63 -9.16 7.23
C GLU A 246 25.20 -10.57 7.03
N GLU A 247 26.51 -10.66 6.81
CA GLU A 247 27.20 -11.95 6.63
C GLU A 247 27.14 -12.79 7.91
N MET A 248 27.25 -12.16 9.09
CA MET A 248 27.09 -12.83 10.38
C MET A 248 25.70 -13.44 10.57
N LEU A 249 24.64 -12.73 10.14
CA LEU A 249 23.26 -13.18 10.27
C LEU A 249 22.92 -14.33 9.31
N TYR A 250 23.38 -14.25 8.06
CA TYR A 250 22.91 -15.14 6.98
C TYR A 250 23.92 -16.18 6.52
N SER A 251 25.17 -16.12 6.98
CA SER A 251 26.22 -17.10 6.66
C SER A 251 26.98 -17.58 7.91
N PRO A 252 26.29 -18.23 8.87
CA PRO A 252 26.91 -18.68 10.11
C PRO A 252 28.06 -19.68 9.92
N ASN A 253 28.16 -20.32 8.75
CA ASN A 253 29.23 -21.27 8.41
C ASN A 253 30.54 -20.60 7.92
N ARG A 254 30.58 -19.27 7.81
CA ARG A 254 31.77 -18.50 7.39
C ARG A 254 32.52 -17.83 8.56
N LEU A 255 32.05 -18.10 9.78
CA LEU A 255 32.61 -17.65 11.05
C LEU A 255 33.56 -18.69 11.64
#